data_AF-A0A3A8TM98-F1
#
_entry.id   AF-A0A3A8TM98-F1
#
_cell.length_a   1.000
_cell.length_b   1.000
_cell.length_c   1.000
_cell.angle_alpha   90.00
_cell.angle_beta   90.00
_cell.angle_gamma   90.00
#
_symmetry.space_group_name_H-M   'P 1'
#
loop_
_entity.id
_entity.type
_entity.pdbx_description
1 polymer ?
#
loop_
_entity_poly.entity_id
_entity_poly.type
_entity_poly.pdbx_seq_one_letter_code
_entity_poly.pdbx_strand_id
1 'polypeptide(L)' 'MAQKKNSLVANINRRKKAGTSRPKSRSKVSSKSYKNMERDWGKTARKKTAAKKTAGKSTVRRRSARR' A
#
# COMPACT_ATOMS: atom_id res chain seq x y z
N MET A 1 29.94 14.02 -9.21
CA MET A 1 28.62 13.37 -9.39
C MET A 1 27.54 14.16 -8.67
N ALA A 2 26.73 14.93 -9.39
CA ALA A 2 25.65 15.72 -8.78
C ALA A 2 24.60 14.78 -8.17
N GLN A 3 24.53 14.71 -6.83
CA GLN A 3 23.44 14.00 -6.17
C GLN A 3 22.12 14.67 -6.57
N LYS A 4 21.24 13.92 -7.24
CA LYS A 4 19.90 14.37 -7.61
C LYS A 4 19.19 14.84 -6.33
N LYS A 5 19.18 16.16 -6.11
CA LYS A 5 18.75 16.84 -4.87
C LYS A 5 17.31 16.50 -4.43
N ASN A 6 16.55 15.82 -5.28
CA ASN A 6 15.13 15.51 -5.09
C ASN A 6 14.82 14.01 -5.02
N SER A 7 15.81 13.12 -4.84
CA SER A 7 15.49 11.70 -4.65
C SER A 7 14.94 11.45 -3.24
N LEU A 8 13.88 10.65 -3.15
CA LEU A 8 13.28 10.23 -1.87
C LEU A 8 14.34 9.61 -0.94
N VAL A 9 15.25 8.82 -1.51
CA VAL A 9 16.34 8.16 -0.79
C VAL A 9 17.34 9.17 -0.21
N ALA A 10 17.73 10.19 -0.97
CA ALA A 10 18.60 11.26 -0.47
C ALA A 10 17.96 12.04 0.68
N ASN A 11 16.64 12.31 0.59
CA ASN A 11 15.91 12.97 1.67
C ASN A 11 15.84 12.12 2.94
N ILE A 12 15.65 10.80 2.81
CA ILE A 12 15.64 9.87 3.94
C ILE A 12 17.02 9.81 4.60
N ASN A 13 18.09 9.63 3.83
CA ASN A 13 19.46 9.56 4.36
C ASN A 13 19.87 10.87 5.01
N ARG A 14 19.48 12.01 4.44
CA ARG A 14 19.70 13.33 5.03
C ARG A 14 19.01 13.46 6.39
N ARG A 15 17.74 13.04 6.52
CA ARG A 15 17.02 13.08 7.81
C ARG A 15 17.58 12.11 8.84
N LYS A 16 18.06 10.94 8.42
CA LYS A 16 18.76 9.99 9.28
C LYS A 16 20.07 10.57 9.81
N LYS A 17 20.90 11.13 8.92
CA LYS A 17 22.17 11.77 9.28
C LYS A 17 21.97 13.00 10.17
N ALA A 18 20.91 13.78 9.93
CA ALA A 18 20.56 14.94 10.73
C ALA A 18 19.84 14.60 12.05
N GLY A 19 19.52 13.33 12.32
CA GLY A 19 18.77 12.94 13.52
C GLY A 19 17.32 13.44 13.58
N THR A 20 16.82 14.10 12.54
CA THR A 20 15.45 14.65 12.47
C THR A 20 14.41 13.63 12.02
N SER A 21 14.80 12.36 11.94
CA SER A 21 13.86 11.27 11.68
C SER A 21 12.87 11.19 12.84
N ARG A 22 11.58 11.19 12.51
CA ARG A 22 10.53 11.14 13.54
C ARG A 22 10.53 9.75 14.19
N PRO A 23 10.53 9.65 15.52
CA PRO A 23 10.35 8.36 16.20
C PRO A 23 8.97 7.80 15.88
N LYS A 24 8.80 6.48 16.01
CA LYS A 24 7.54 5.79 15.68
C LYS A 24 6.33 6.39 16.42
N SER A 25 6.53 6.88 17.65
CA SER A 25 5.53 7.57 18.47
C SER A 25 5.02 8.89 17.88
N ARG A 26 5.81 9.55 17.00
CA ARG A 26 5.44 10.82 16.32
C ARG A 26 5.08 10.62 14.86
N SER A 27 4.90 9.36 14.45
CA SER A 27 4.34 8.99 13.16
C SER A 27 2.85 9.32 13.14
N LYS A 28 2.40 10.07 12.13
CA LYS A 28 0.95 10.25 11.86
C LYS A 28 0.32 9.01 11.23
N VAL A 29 1.14 8.06 10.78
CA VAL A 29 0.69 6.78 10.26
C VAL A 29 0.45 5.86 11.44
N SER A 30 -0.84 5.59 11.72
CA SER A 30 -1.25 4.58 12.68
C SER A 30 -0.84 3.17 12.21
N SER A 31 -0.74 2.23 13.14
CA SER A 31 -0.45 0.82 12.81
C SER A 31 -1.48 0.22 11.84
N LYS A 32 -2.75 0.62 11.97
CA LYS A 32 -3.85 0.20 11.07
C LYS A 32 -3.65 0.75 9.66
N SER A 33 -3.32 2.04 9.54
CA SER A 33 -3.04 2.69 8.26
C SER A 33 -1.83 2.09 7.55
N TYR A 34 -0.76 1.78 8.30
CA TYR A 34 0.43 1.12 7.74
C TYR A 34 0.10 -0.26 7.16
N LYS A 35 -0.61 -1.11 7.94
CA LYS A 35 -1.05 -2.44 7.48
C LYS A 35 -1.94 -2.38 6.23
N ASN A 36 -2.74 -1.32 6.06
CA ASN A 36 -3.54 -1.14 4.85
C ASN A 36 -2.65 -0.83 3.64
N MET A 37 -1.71 0.12 3.76
CA MET A 37 -0.78 0.48 2.68
C MET A 37 0.13 -0.69 2.28
N GLU A 38 0.63 -1.44 3.25
CA GLU A 38 1.47 -2.63 3.03
C GLU A 38 0.75 -3.70 2.19
N ARG A 39 -0.57 -3.86 2.38
CA ARG A 39 -1.36 -4.77 1.55
C ARG A 39 -1.44 -4.31 0.10
N ASP A 40 -1.27 -3.03 -0.19
CA ASP A 40 -1.39 -2.46 -1.54
C ASP A 40 -0.05 -2.37 -2.28
N TRP A 41 1.07 -2.36 -1.56
CA TRP A 41 2.43 -2.25 -2.13
C TRP A 41 2.85 -3.38 -3.09
N GLY A 42 2.12 -4.49 -3.14
CA GLY A 42 2.36 -5.59 -4.10
C GLY A 42 1.12 -6.09 -4.85
N LYS A 43 -0.04 -5.40 -4.73
CA LYS A 43 -1.33 -5.94 -5.17
C LYS A 43 -2.03 -5.17 -6.28
N THR A 44 -1.53 -4.01 -6.69
CA THR A 44 -2.13 -3.20 -7.76
C THR A 44 -2.22 -3.96 -9.10
N ALA A 45 -1.28 -4.87 -9.40
CA ALA A 45 -1.36 -5.73 -10.58
C ALA A 45 -2.20 -7.01 -10.39
N ARG A 46 -2.16 -7.64 -9.20
CA ARG A 46 -2.73 -8.99 -8.97
C ARG A 46 -4.18 -9.02 -8.48
N LYS A 47 -4.73 -7.92 -7.94
CA LYS A 47 -6.11 -7.92 -7.39
C LYS A 47 -7.21 -7.44 -8.35
N LYS A 48 -6.90 -6.66 -9.40
CA LYS A 48 -7.90 -6.36 -10.45
C LYS A 48 -8.42 -7.65 -11.10
N THR A 49 -7.56 -8.65 -11.26
CA THR A 49 -7.92 -9.97 -11.81
C THR A 49 -8.67 -10.85 -10.81
N ALA A 50 -8.35 -10.80 -9.50
CA ALA A 50 -9.02 -11.61 -8.48
C ALA A 50 -10.39 -11.08 -8.03
N ALA A 51 -10.56 -9.75 -7.94
CA ALA A 51 -11.83 -9.11 -7.59
C ALA A 51 -12.90 -9.29 -8.70
N LYS A 52 -12.48 -9.28 -9.98
CA LYS A 52 -13.36 -9.60 -11.12
C LYS A 52 -13.85 -11.06 -11.07
N LYS A 53 -13.02 -12.00 -10.60
CA LYS A 53 -13.38 -13.42 -10.49
C LYS A 53 -14.33 -13.73 -9.33
N THR A 54 -14.25 -13.00 -8.23
CA THR A 54 -15.14 -13.23 -7.06
C THR A 54 -16.50 -12.56 -7.22
N ALA A 55 -16.58 -11.38 -7.83
CA ALA A 55 -17.85 -10.71 -8.15
C ALA A 55 -18.70 -11.46 -9.19
N GLY A 56 -18.07 -12.15 -10.16
CA GLY A 56 -18.79 -13.01 -11.10
C GLY A 56 -19.39 -14.27 -10.45
N LYS A 57 -18.73 -14.84 -9.43
CA LYS A 57 -19.14 -16.10 -8.79
C LYS A 57 -20.30 -15.91 -7.79
N SER A 58 -20.40 -14.76 -7.13
CA SER A 58 -21.55 -14.43 -6.26
C SER A 58 -22.84 -14.18 -7.05
N THR A 59 -22.74 -13.61 -8.25
CA THR A 59 -23.89 -13.34 -9.12
C THR A 59 -24.45 -14.63 -9.73
N VAL A 60 -23.58 -15.57 -10.12
CA VAL A 60 -24.00 -16.88 -10.66
C VAL A 60 -24.69 -17.75 -9.60
N ARG A 61 -24.20 -17.79 -8.35
CA ARG A 61 -24.83 -18.56 -7.26
C ARG A 61 -26.21 -18.02 -6.85
N ARG A 62 -26.46 -16.70 -6.94
CA ARG A 62 -27.80 -16.13 -6.68
C ARG A 62 -28.81 -16.43 -7.78
N ARG A 63 -28.36 -16.67 -9.02
CA ARG A 63 -29.22 -17.00 -10.16
C ARG A 63 -29.62 -18.47 -10.21
N SER A 64 -28.75 -19.39 -9.78
CA SER A 64 -29.06 -20.83 -9.75
C SER A 64 -29.98 -21.21 -8.59
N ALA A 65 -30.02 -20.43 -7.50
CA ALA A 65 -30.89 -20.67 -6.35
C ALA A 65 -32.34 -20.13 -6.55
N ARG A 66 -32.65 -19.63 -7.76
CA ARG A 66 -33.98 -19.10 -8.15
C ARG A 66 -34.64 -19.92 -9.27
N ARG A 67 -34.04 -21.03 -9.69
CA ARG A 67 -34.63 -22.01 -10.61
C ARG A 67 -35.11 -23.22 -9.85
#